data_AF-A0A1J5J2Z0-F1
#
_entry.id   AF-A0A1J5J2Z0-F1
#
_cell.length_a   1.000
_cell.length_b   1.000
_cell.length_c   1.000
_cell.angle_alpha   90.00
_cell.angle_beta   90.00
_cell.angle_gamma   90.00
#
_symmetry.space_group_name_H-M   'P 1'
#
loop_
_entity.id
_entity.type
_entity.pdbx_description
1 polymer ?
#
loop_
_entity_poly.entity_id
_entity_poly.type
_entity_poly.pdbx_seq_one_letter_code
_entity_poly.pdbx_strand_id
1 'polypeptide(L)'
;MASKRSVDPSSGKERRHHLDEKVLQRAVKQAVRQSGISKRASCHTFRHSFATHLLERGYDIRAVQELLGHSDVSTTMIYTHVLNQGGKGVQSPLDSL
;
A
#
# COMPACT_ATOMS: atom_id res chain seq x y z
N MET A 1 7.69 -11.92 -14.13
CA MET A 1 8.42 -11.58 -15.37
C MET A 1 7.45 -11.60 -16.55
N ALA A 2 7.66 -10.79 -17.58
CA ALA A 2 6.82 -10.82 -18.78
C ALA A 2 6.88 -12.20 -19.46
N SER A 3 5.71 -12.70 -19.88
CA SER A 3 5.59 -14.01 -20.54
C SER A 3 6.34 -14.04 -21.87
N LYS A 4 6.25 -12.94 -22.64
CA LYS A 4 6.98 -12.72 -23.88
C LYS A 4 8.34 -12.04 -23.63
N ARG A 5 9.34 -12.47 -24.40
CA ARG A 5 10.63 -11.78 -24.52
C ARG A 5 10.50 -10.67 -25.56
N SER A 6 11.23 -9.57 -25.36
CA SER A 6 11.32 -8.49 -26.35
C SER A 6 12.78 -8.09 -26.54
N VAL A 7 13.10 -7.59 -27.73
CA VAL A 7 14.41 -7.04 -28.03
C VAL A 7 14.51 -5.68 -27.34
N ASP A 8 15.52 -5.53 -26.49
CA ASP A 8 15.81 -4.28 -25.82
C ASP A 8 16.33 -3.24 -26.84
N PRO A 9 15.66 -2.10 -27.03
CA PRO A 9 16.00 -1.17 -28.11
C PRO A 9 17.34 -0.44 -27.92
N SER A 10 17.91 -0.43 -26.71
CA SER A 10 19.21 0.20 -26.44
C SER A 10 20.40 -0.76 -26.58
N SER A 11 20.21 -2.07 -26.33
CA SER A 11 21.28 -3.07 -26.43
C SER A 11 21.13 -4.09 -27.56
N GLY A 12 19.98 -4.14 -28.25
CA GLY A 12 19.68 -5.10 -29.33
C GLY A 12 19.57 -6.56 -28.86
N LYS A 13 19.63 -6.81 -27.55
CA LYS A 13 19.58 -8.16 -26.98
C LYS A 13 18.15 -8.54 -26.60
N GLU A 14 17.77 -9.77 -26.90
CA GLU A 14 16.49 -10.32 -26.44
C GLU A 14 16.53 -10.57 -24.93
N ARG A 15 15.65 -9.91 -24.18
CA ARG A 15 15.59 -10.04 -22.72
C ARG A 15 14.14 -10.23 -22.26
N ARG A 16 13.98 -10.82 -21.08
CA ARG A 16 12.71 -10.77 -20.34
C ARG A 16 12.65 -9.44 -19.59
N HIS A 17 11.72 -8.59 -19.98
CA HIS A 17 11.46 -7.37 -19.25
C HIS A 17 10.59 -7.64 -18.01
N HIS A 18 10.61 -6.69 -17.08
CA HIS A 18 9.66 -6.65 -15.98
C HIS A 18 8.22 -6.64 -16.54
N LEU A 19 7.27 -7.11 -15.74
CA LEU A 19 5.86 -7.00 -16.12
C LEU A 19 5.50 -5.51 -16.21
N ASP A 20 4.80 -5.13 -17.29
CA ASP A 20 4.18 -3.81 -17.36
C ASP A 20 3.21 -3.68 -16.18
N GLU A 21 3.30 -2.57 -15.45
CA GLU A 21 2.47 -2.26 -14.29
C GLU A 21 0.97 -2.42 -14.59
N LYS A 22 0.54 -2.07 -15.82
CA LYS A 22 -0.84 -2.20 -16.27
C LYS A 22 -1.35 -3.64 -16.23
N VAL A 23 -0.47 -4.63 -16.39
CA VAL A 23 -0.84 -6.05 -16.28
C VAL A 23 -1.32 -6.35 -14.88
N LEU A 24 -0.56 -5.93 -13.86
CA LEU A 24 -0.94 -6.13 -12.46
C LEU A 24 -2.19 -5.32 -12.09
N GLN A 25 -2.26 -4.05 -12.49
CA GLN A 25 -3.42 -3.20 -12.24
C GLN A 25 -4.72 -3.80 -12.81
N ARG A 26 -4.67 -4.36 -14.04
CA ARG A 26 -5.81 -5.02 -14.67
C ARG A 26 -6.21 -6.29 -13.93
N ALA A 27 -5.24 -7.11 -13.53
CA ALA A 27 -5.50 -8.33 -12.76
C ALA A 27 -6.17 -8.00 -11.40
N VAL A 28 -5.67 -7.00 -10.68
CA VAL A 28 -6.27 -6.55 -9.42
C VAL A 28 -7.69 -6.02 -9.64
N LYS A 29 -7.91 -5.19 -10.67
CA LYS A 29 -9.24 -4.67 -11.00
C LYS A 29 -10.24 -5.79 -11.28
N GLN A 30 -9.82 -6.83 -12.00
CA GLN A 30 -10.65 -8.00 -12.27
C GLN A 30 -10.95 -8.78 -10.98
N ALA A 31 -9.95 -9.03 -10.14
CA ALA A 31 -10.13 -9.72 -8.86
C ALA A 31 -11.09 -8.97 -7.92
N VAL A 32 -10.97 -7.64 -7.82
CA VAL A 32 -11.87 -6.80 -7.02
C VAL A 32 -13.31 -6.86 -7.54
N ARG A 33 -13.51 -6.90 -8.86
CA ARG A 33 -14.85 -7.07 -9.44
C ARG A 33 -15.44 -8.44 -9.10
N GLN A 34 -14.61 -9.48 -9.09
CA GLN A 34 -15.03 -10.85 -8.80
C GLN A 34 -15.26 -11.10 -7.30
N SER A 35 -14.60 -10.35 -6.41
CA SER A 35 -14.74 -10.53 -4.96
C SER A 35 -16.04 -9.99 -4.37
N GLY A 36 -16.85 -9.28 -5.17
CA GLY A 36 -18.10 -8.67 -4.70
C GLY A 36 -17.90 -7.44 -3.80
N ILE A 37 -16.67 -6.94 -3.66
CA ILE A 37 -16.38 -5.71 -2.89
C ILE A 37 -16.98 -4.52 -3.66
N SER A 38 -17.94 -3.83 -3.04
CA SER A 38 -18.61 -2.67 -3.62
C SER A 38 -17.70 -1.43 -3.69
N LYS A 39 -16.73 -1.34 -2.77
CA LYS A 39 -15.76 -0.25 -2.73
C LYS A 39 -14.74 -0.40 -3.85
N ARG A 40 -14.31 0.72 -4.43
CA ARG A 40 -13.20 0.74 -5.39
C ARG A 40 -11.91 0.33 -4.67
N ALA A 41 -11.20 -0.64 -5.24
CA ALA A 41 -9.88 -1.05 -4.76
C ALA A 41 -8.90 -1.21 -5.92
N SER A 42 -7.64 -0.87 -5.65
CA SER A 42 -6.51 -0.95 -6.57
C SER A 42 -5.25 -1.44 -5.86
N CYS A 43 -4.13 -1.57 -6.57
CA CYS A 43 -2.84 -1.88 -5.96
C CYS A 43 -2.47 -0.87 -4.85
N HIS A 44 -2.77 0.42 -5.06
CA HIS A 44 -2.52 1.44 -4.03
C HIS A 44 -3.41 1.26 -2.81
N THR A 45 -4.67 0.83 -2.97
CA THR A 45 -5.54 0.49 -1.84
C THR A 45 -4.92 -0.59 -0.97
N PHE A 46 -4.33 -1.63 -1.56
CA PHE A 46 -3.65 -2.68 -0.79
C PHE A 46 -2.40 -2.17 -0.06
N ARG A 47 -1.63 -1.28 -0.69
CA ARG A 47 -0.51 -0.59 -0.01
C ARG A 47 -0.98 0.20 1.20
N HIS A 48 -2.10 0.92 1.07
CA HIS A 48 -2.71 1.65 2.19
C HIS A 48 -3.18 0.70 3.29
N SER A 49 -3.91 -0.36 2.94
CA SER A 49 -4.37 -1.37 3.91
C SER A 49 -3.22 -2.02 4.66
N PHE A 50 -2.12 -2.32 3.97
CA PHE A 50 -0.91 -2.85 4.61
C PHE A 50 -0.33 -1.88 5.65
N ALA A 51 -0.16 -0.61 5.27
CA ALA A 51 0.34 0.42 6.19
C ALA A 51 -0.56 0.60 7.41
N THR A 52 -1.88 0.67 7.18
CA THR A 52 -2.89 0.77 8.24
C THR A 52 -2.81 -0.42 9.19
N HIS A 53 -2.76 -1.65 8.68
CA HIS A 53 -2.69 -2.84 9.53
C HIS A 53 -1.40 -2.95 10.35
N LEU A 54 -0.28 -2.45 9.83
CA LEU A 54 0.95 -2.37 10.63
C LEU A 54 0.77 -1.42 11.82
N LEU A 55 0.21 -0.23 11.59
CA LEU A 55 -0.05 0.73 12.66
C LEU A 55 -1.07 0.20 13.67
N GLU A 56 -2.16 -0.43 13.22
CA GLU A 56 -3.16 -1.07 14.10
C GLU A 56 -2.55 -2.16 14.99
N ARG A 57 -1.49 -2.84 14.52
CA ARG A 57 -0.73 -3.84 15.28
C ARG A 57 0.33 -3.23 16.20
N GLY A 58 0.41 -1.91 16.29
CA GLY A 58 1.33 -1.19 17.17
C GLY A 58 2.75 -1.04 16.62
N TYR A 59 2.96 -1.23 15.31
CA TYR A 59 4.26 -0.92 14.71
C TYR A 59 4.52 0.59 14.76
N ASP A 60 5.76 0.96 15.07
CA ASP A 60 6.19 2.35 15.07
C ASP A 60 6.10 2.97 13.67
N ILE A 61 5.73 4.25 13.61
CA ILE A 61 5.53 4.97 12.35
C ILE A 61 6.80 5.03 11.49
N ARG A 62 8.00 5.04 12.10
CA ARG A 62 9.29 4.98 11.39
C ARG A 62 9.55 3.60 10.81
N ALA A 63 9.17 2.54 11.51
CA ALA A 63 9.26 1.18 10.97
C ALA A 63 8.33 1.00 9.75
N VAL A 64 7.12 1.56 9.82
CA VAL A 64 6.20 1.57 8.66
C VAL A 64 6.75 2.42 7.51
N GLN A 65 7.36 3.58 7.80
CA GLN A 65 8.01 4.43 6.80
C GLN A 65 9.10 3.67 6.03
N GLU A 66 9.98 2.96 6.75
CA GLU A 66 11.07 2.19 6.18
C GLU A 66 10.55 1.04 5.30
N LEU A 67 9.57 0.27 5.79
CA LEU A 67 8.96 -0.83 5.05
C LEU A 67 8.27 -0.37 3.75
N LEU A 68 7.73 0.85 3.73
CA LEU A 68 7.12 1.42 2.53
C LEU A 68 8.13 2.13 1.62
N GLY A 69 9.36 2.36 2.08
CA GLY A 69 10.39 3.08 1.34
C GLY A 69 10.03 4.55 1.14
N HIS A 70 9.37 5.19 2.10
CA HIS A 70 9.04 6.61 2.03
C HIS A 70 10.21 7.47 2.48
N SER A 71 10.64 8.40 1.61
CA SER A 71 11.75 9.31 1.91
C SER A 71 11.42 10.34 2.99
N ASP A 72 10.13 10.64 3.20
CA ASP A 72 9.65 11.58 4.22
C ASP A 72 8.57 10.92 5.08
N VAL A 73 8.69 11.07 6.40
CA VAL A 73 7.72 10.58 7.39
C VAL A 73 6.35 11.23 7.20
N SER A 74 6.28 12.46 6.67
CA SER A 74 5.02 13.15 6.36
C SER A 74 4.12 12.33 5.42
N THR A 75 4.72 11.59 4.48
CA THR A 75 3.99 10.69 3.56
C THR A 75 3.41 9.48 4.28
N THR A 76 4.02 9.05 5.38
CA THR A 76 3.56 7.92 6.20
C THR A 76 2.56 8.37 7.26
N MET A 77 2.69 9.61 7.73
CA MET A 77 1.77 10.23 8.69
C MET A 77 0.33 10.28 8.17
N ILE A 78 0.10 10.20 6.86
CA ILE A 78 -1.25 10.07 6.31
C ILE A 78 -2.00 8.85 6.85
N TYR A 79 -1.35 7.84 7.47
CA TYR A 79 -2.03 6.66 8.02
C TYR A 79 -2.38 6.78 9.51
N THR A 80 -1.86 7.79 10.20
CA THR A 80 -2.08 7.94 11.65
C THR A 80 -3.51 8.37 11.98
N HIS A 81 -4.27 8.91 11.02
CA HIS A 81 -5.70 9.17 11.21
C HIS A 81 -6.49 7.91 11.56
N VAL A 82 -6.00 6.72 11.17
CA VAL A 82 -6.65 5.45 11.54
C VAL A 82 -6.37 5.08 13.00
N LEU A 83 -5.19 5.41 13.52
CA LEU A 83 -4.90 5.26 14.96
C LEU A 83 -5.82 6.15 15.81
N ASN A 84 -6.17 7.33 15.33
CA ASN A 84 -7.10 8.24 16.00
C ASN A 84 -8.56 7.75 16.04
N GLN A 85 -8.93 6.69 15.31
CA GLN A 85 -10.27 6.09 15.41
C GLN A 85 -10.41 5.13 16.60
N GLY A 86 -9.32 4.76 17.27
CA GLY A 86 -9.31 4.02 18.54
C GLY A 86 -8.78 4.90 19.67
N GLY A 87 -9.64 5.73 20.27
CA GLY A 87 -9.28 6.70 21.31
C GLY A 87 -8.68 6.08 22.59
N LYS A 88 -7.37 5.80 22.59
CA LYS A 88 -6.62 5.35 23.78
C LYS A 88 -5.21 5.95 23.91
N GLY A 89 -4.93 7.09 23.26
CA GLY A 89 -3.66 7.80 23.45
C GLY A 89 -3.71 8.89 24.53
N VAL A 90 -4.90 9.46 24.75
CA VAL A 90 -5.12 10.57 25.68
C VAL A 90 -6.44 10.28 26.38
N GLN A 91 -6.41 9.99 27.68
CA GLN A 91 -7.61 10.03 28.51
C GLN A 91 -8.04 11.49 28.63
N SER A 92 -9.32 11.79 28.36
CA SER A 92 -9.82 13.12 28.65
C SER A 92 -9.74 13.34 30.15
N PRO A 93 -9.27 14.50 30.64
CA PRO A 93 -9.40 14.86 32.05
C PRO A 93 -10.85 14.82 32.57
N LEU A 94 -11.83 14.86 31.66
CA LEU A 94 -13.26 14.72 31.96
C LEU A 94 -13.74 13.27 32.06
N ASP A 95 -12.98 12.29 31.56
CA ASP A 95 -13.33 10.86 31.68
C ASP A 95 -13.06 10.30 33.09
N SER A 96 -12.41 11.11 33.95
CA SER A 96 -12.07 10.78 35.35
C SER A 96 -12.91 11.54 36.39
N LEU A 97 -14.01 12.19 35.97
CA LEU A 97 -14.95 12.91 36.85
C LEU A 97 -16.20 12.08 37.17
#